data_AF-A0A8J5GP14-F1
#
_entry.id   AF-A0A8J5GP14-F1
#
_cell.length_a   1.000
_cell.length_b   1.000
_cell.length_c   1.000
_cell.angle_alpha   90.00
_cell.angle_beta   90.00
_cell.angle_gamma   90.00
#
_symmetry.space_group_name_H-M   'P 1'
#
loop_
_entity.id
_entity.type
_entity.pdbx_description
1 polymer ?
#
loop_
_entity_poly.entity_id
_entity_poly.type
_entity_poly.pdbx_seq_one_letter_code
_entity_poly.pdbx_strand_id
1 'polypeptide(L)'
;MVAFRVVGRGLPTETDQHPKIYRMKLWATNDVRAKSKFWWVFRNPISEDQFLSAEKHMYSIFYGYCRYFLRKLKKIKKSNGQVLAINEIFERKPTKIKNYGIWLRYQSRTGYHNMYKEYRDTTLNGAVDQMYDEMASRHRVRYHGIQIIKTATIPAKLCKRESTKQFHDSKIKFPLVFKKVRPSSRKLKTTFKASRPNLFA
;
A
#
# COMPACT_ATOMS: atom_id res chain seq x y z
N MET A 1 3.61 7.93 2.64
CA MET A 1 4.56 6.78 2.62
C MET A 1 5.06 6.57 1.21
N VAL A 2 6.24 5.96 1.08
CA VAL A 2 6.89 5.76 -0.22
C VAL A 2 6.98 4.28 -0.54
N ALA A 3 6.67 3.91 -1.79
CA ALA A 3 6.85 2.56 -2.31
C ALA A 3 8.32 2.31 -2.68
N PHE A 4 8.91 1.27 -2.10
CA PHE A 4 10.25 0.79 -2.42
C PHE A 4 10.18 -0.58 -3.09
N ARG A 5 11.04 -0.77 -4.08
CA ARG A 5 11.43 -2.06 -4.65
C ARG A 5 12.75 -2.46 -4.01
N VAL A 6 12.69 -3.40 -3.07
CA VAL A 6 13.87 -3.94 -2.41
C VAL A 6 14.22 -5.27 -3.05
N VAL A 7 15.48 -5.40 -3.46
CA VAL A 7 16.04 -6.63 -4.05
C VAL A 7 17.12 -7.14 -3.10
N GLY A 8 17.05 -8.41 -2.72
CA GLY A 8 18.03 -9.02 -1.82
C GLY A 8 18.18 -10.52 -2.08
N ARG A 9 19.28 -11.07 -1.59
CA ARG A 9 19.62 -12.51 -1.71
C ARG A 9 20.31 -13.00 -0.44
N GLY A 10 20.43 -14.32 -0.31
CA GLY A 10 21.35 -14.92 0.65
C GLY A 10 22.80 -14.60 0.28
N LEU A 11 23.71 -14.63 1.26
CA LEU A 11 25.14 -14.63 0.96
C LEU A 11 25.50 -15.92 0.21
N PRO A 12 26.35 -15.86 -0.82
CA PRO A 12 26.81 -17.06 -1.52
C PRO A 12 27.63 -17.93 -0.56
N THR A 13 27.39 -19.24 -0.60
CA THR A 13 28.16 -20.25 0.14
C THR A 13 28.83 -21.19 -0.86
N GLU A 14 29.84 -21.95 -0.45
CA GLU A 14 30.51 -22.94 -1.30
C GLU A 14 29.53 -23.93 -1.95
N THR A 15 28.44 -24.25 -1.22
CA THR A 15 27.34 -25.11 -1.67
C THR A 15 26.30 -24.44 -2.58
N ASP A 16 26.15 -23.11 -2.51
CA ASP A 16 25.16 -22.34 -3.28
C ASP A 16 25.81 -21.02 -3.73
N GLN A 17 26.56 -21.10 -4.83
CA GLN A 17 27.31 -19.96 -5.39
C GLN A 17 26.38 -18.88 -5.96
N HIS A 18 25.17 -19.25 -6.37
CA HIS A 18 24.20 -18.36 -7.01
C HIS A 18 22.84 -18.41 -6.29
N PRO A 19 22.76 -17.90 -5.06
CA PRO A 19 21.53 -17.96 -4.28
C PRO A 19 20.42 -17.14 -4.94
N LYS A 20 19.19 -17.69 -4.90
CA LYS A 20 18.00 -17.07 -5.51
C LYS A 20 17.81 -15.63 -5.05
N ILE A 21 17.63 -14.74 -6.03
CA ILE A 21 17.37 -13.32 -5.80
C ILE A 21 15.88 -13.13 -5.57
N TYR A 22 15.53 -12.40 -4.51
CA TYR A 22 14.17 -12.04 -4.20
C TYR A 22 13.95 -10.54 -4.37
N ARG A 23 12.78 -10.20 -4.89
CA ARG A 23 12.35 -8.81 -5.06
C ARG A 23 11.00 -8.62 -4.39
N MET A 24 10.92 -7.63 -3.51
CA MET A 24 9.69 -7.27 -2.82
C MET A 24 9.33 -5.81 -3.06
N LYS A 25 8.04 -5.56 -3.22
CA LYS A 25 7.46 -4.22 -3.18
C LYS A 25 6.91 -3.98 -1.78
N LEU A 26 7.36 -2.93 -1.11
CA LEU A 26 6.93 -2.58 0.23
C LEU A 26 6.79 -1.07 0.37
N TRP A 27 6.00 -0.62 1.35
CA TRP A 27 5.88 0.79 1.70
C TRP A 27 6.60 1.05 3.02
N ALA A 28 7.35 2.14 3.05
CA ALA A 28 8.08 2.64 4.20
C ALA A 28 8.23 4.16 4.14
N THR A 29 8.66 4.77 5.23
CA THR A 29 8.94 6.22 5.29
C THR A 29 10.30 6.58 4.71
N ASN A 30 11.27 5.68 4.82
CA ASN A 30 12.63 5.84 4.30
C ASN A 30 13.22 4.47 3.91
N ASP A 31 14.40 4.50 3.30
CA ASP A 31 15.17 3.33 2.86
C ASP A 31 15.59 2.43 4.04
N VAL A 32 15.93 3.01 5.20
CA VAL A 32 16.32 2.27 6.41
C VAL A 32 15.15 1.42 6.91
N ARG A 33 13.94 2.00 7.02
CA ARG A 33 12.72 1.27 7.38
C ARG A 33 12.34 0.26 6.30
N ALA A 34 12.61 0.56 5.02
CA ALA A 34 12.43 -0.39 3.93
C ALA A 34 13.31 -1.65 4.09
N LYS A 35 14.61 -1.48 4.39
CA LYS A 35 15.55 -2.58 4.70
C LYS A 35 15.05 -3.41 5.89
N SER A 36 14.65 -2.74 6.96
CA SER A 36 14.16 -3.41 8.18
C SER A 36 12.91 -4.25 7.89
N LYS A 37 11.93 -3.68 7.19
CA LYS A 37 10.69 -4.37 6.79
C LYS A 37 10.96 -5.53 5.84
N PHE A 38 11.92 -5.38 4.92
CA PHE A 38 12.36 -6.45 4.04
C PHE A 38 12.80 -7.68 4.82
N TRP A 39 13.76 -7.54 5.74
CA TRP A 39 14.25 -8.65 6.55
C TRP A 39 13.19 -9.22 7.50
N TRP A 40 12.29 -8.37 8.00
CA TRP A 40 11.20 -8.82 8.86
C TRP A 40 10.26 -9.80 8.14
N VAL A 41 9.94 -9.54 6.86
CA VAL A 41 9.08 -10.43 6.05
C VAL A 41 9.77 -11.77 5.76
N PHE A 42 11.10 -11.79 5.52
CA PHE A 42 11.84 -13.05 5.37
C PHE A 42 11.89 -13.90 6.65
N ARG A 43 11.91 -13.24 7.81
CA ARG A 43 11.89 -13.92 9.10
C ARG A 43 10.50 -14.41 9.48
N ASN A 44 9.47 -13.64 9.16
CA ASN A 44 8.07 -13.91 9.47
C ASN A 44 7.26 -13.96 8.16
N PRO A 45 7.33 -15.09 7.42
CA PRO A 45 6.63 -15.21 6.16
C PRO A 45 5.13 -15.03 6.37
N ILE A 46 4.58 -14.03 5.68
CA ILE A 46 3.14 -13.78 5.60
C ILE A 46 2.56 -14.83 4.64
N SER A 47 1.34 -15.29 4.93
CA SER A 47 0.56 -16.28 4.16
C SER A 47 0.69 -16.16 2.63
N GLU A 48 0.50 -17.31 1.96
CA GLU A 48 0.73 -17.71 0.54
C GLU A 48 0.59 -16.65 -0.55
N ASP A 49 -0.30 -15.68 -0.38
CA ASP A 49 -0.76 -14.81 -1.46
C ASP A 49 0.23 -13.71 -1.90
N GLN A 50 1.32 -13.46 -1.16
CA GLN A 50 2.24 -12.34 -1.47
C GLN A 50 3.33 -12.66 -2.51
N PHE A 51 3.70 -13.93 -2.71
CA PHE A 51 4.84 -14.29 -3.55
C PHE A 51 4.50 -14.58 -5.02
N LEU A 52 3.21 -14.69 -5.36
CA LEU A 52 2.72 -15.07 -6.71
C LEU A 52 2.83 -13.98 -7.79
N SER A 53 3.60 -12.91 -7.59
CA SER A 53 3.80 -11.88 -8.63
C SER A 53 5.07 -12.09 -9.48
N ALA A 54 5.84 -13.16 -9.26
CA ALA A 54 7.10 -13.39 -9.96
C ALA A 54 7.08 -14.48 -11.05
N GLU A 55 6.05 -15.33 -11.12
CA GLU A 55 5.94 -16.32 -12.21
C GLU A 55 4.53 -16.22 -12.82
N LYS A 56 4.48 -15.82 -14.09
CA LYS A 56 3.27 -15.95 -14.91
C LYS A 56 3.14 -17.43 -15.29
N HIS A 57 1.88 -17.87 -15.31
CA HIS A 57 1.33 -19.16 -15.77
C HIS A 57 1.00 -20.16 -14.66
N MET A 58 -0.31 -20.46 -14.59
CA MET A 58 -0.92 -21.66 -14.02
C MET A 58 -0.87 -21.68 -12.47
N TYR A 59 -1.95 -21.73 -11.70
CA TYR A 59 -3.06 -22.66 -11.72
C TYR A 59 -4.27 -22.07 -10.96
N SER A 60 -5.45 -22.22 -11.57
CA SER A 60 -6.68 -22.49 -10.83
C SER A 60 -6.57 -23.93 -10.30
N ILE A 61 -7.13 -24.21 -9.12
CA ILE A 61 -7.17 -25.53 -8.46
C ILE A 61 -5.84 -25.90 -7.77
N PHE A 62 -5.71 -25.56 -6.48
CA PHE A 62 -5.14 -26.43 -5.42
C PHE A 62 -5.15 -25.68 -4.07
N TYR A 63 -6.35 -25.51 -3.50
CA TYR A 63 -6.52 -25.14 -2.09
C TYR A 63 -6.16 -26.37 -1.23
N GLY A 64 -4.88 -26.56 -0.88
CA GLY A 64 -4.50 -27.65 0.03
C GLY A 64 -3.01 -27.92 0.23
N TYR A 65 -2.13 -27.56 -0.71
CA TYR A 65 -0.71 -27.96 -0.67
C TYR A 65 0.28 -26.88 -0.24
N CYS A 66 -0.22 -25.68 0.05
CA CYS A 66 0.62 -24.50 -0.03
C CYS A 66 1.26 -24.13 1.34
N ARG A 67 0.81 -24.78 2.43
CA ARG A 67 1.36 -24.65 3.80
C ARG A 67 2.81 -25.15 3.91
N TYR A 68 3.21 -26.07 3.03
CA TYR A 68 4.56 -26.65 3.01
C TYR A 68 5.53 -25.87 2.11
N PHE A 69 5.04 -25.21 1.06
CA PHE A 69 5.91 -24.55 0.07
C PHE A 69 6.44 -23.19 0.54
N LEU A 70 5.65 -22.41 1.29
CA LEU A 70 6.18 -21.17 1.89
C LEU A 70 7.17 -21.42 3.03
N ARG A 71 7.12 -22.59 3.69
CA ARG A 71 8.15 -23.03 4.65
C ARG A 71 9.52 -23.24 3.99
N LYS A 72 9.55 -23.39 2.65
CA LYS A 72 10.74 -23.53 1.80
C LYS A 72 11.29 -22.20 1.26
N LEU A 73 10.61 -21.06 1.45
CA LEU A 73 11.25 -19.76 1.22
C LEU A 73 12.26 -19.56 2.36
N LYS A 74 13.54 -19.77 2.03
CA LYS A 74 14.68 -19.82 2.95
C LYS A 74 14.54 -18.74 4.05
N LYS A 75 14.61 -19.15 5.33
CA LYS A 75 14.66 -18.27 6.52
C LYS A 75 15.96 -17.43 6.53
N ILE A 76 16.15 -16.60 5.51
CA ILE A 76 17.36 -15.80 5.32
C ILE A 76 17.36 -14.75 6.43
N LYS A 77 18.33 -14.85 7.32
CA LYS A 77 18.58 -13.86 8.36
C LYS A 77 19.33 -12.67 7.76
N LYS A 78 19.14 -11.50 8.34
CA LYS A 78 19.89 -10.29 7.97
C LYS A 78 21.42 -10.48 8.01
N SER A 79 21.91 -11.34 8.91
CA SER A 79 23.34 -11.69 9.02
C SER A 79 23.86 -12.50 7.83
N ASN A 80 23.01 -13.35 7.25
CA ASN A 80 23.38 -14.32 6.22
C ASN A 80 22.82 -13.91 4.85
N GLY A 81 22.44 -12.65 4.70
CA GLY A 81 21.84 -12.12 3.48
C GLY A 81 22.29 -10.70 3.21
N GLN A 82 22.25 -10.31 1.94
CA GLN A 82 22.61 -8.98 1.50
C GLN A 82 21.47 -8.35 0.70
N VAL A 83 21.25 -7.06 0.92
CA VAL A 83 20.37 -6.26 0.06
C VAL A 83 21.21 -5.80 -1.14
N LEU A 84 20.78 -6.16 -2.34
CA LEU A 84 21.46 -5.80 -3.58
C LEU A 84 21.11 -4.38 -4.03
N ALA A 85 19.82 -4.03 -3.97
CA ALA A 85 19.34 -2.74 -4.44
C ALA A 85 18.07 -2.32 -3.71
N ILE A 86 17.91 -1.01 -3.56
CA ILE A 86 16.70 -0.38 -3.04
C ILE A 86 16.36 0.76 -3.95
N ASN A 87 15.30 0.57 -4.73
CA ASN A 87 14.87 1.55 -5.71
C ASN A 87 13.52 2.09 -5.27
N GLU A 88 13.41 3.40 -5.16
CA GLU A 88 12.13 4.06 -4.99
C GLU A 88 11.27 3.88 -6.25
N ILE A 89 9.98 3.65 -6.07
CA ILE A 89 9.02 3.49 -7.16
C ILE A 89 8.25 4.80 -7.32
N PHE A 90 8.50 5.46 -8.44
CA PHE A 90 7.73 6.63 -8.86
C PHE A 90 6.59 6.24 -9.80
N GLU A 91 5.49 6.98 -9.71
CA GLU A 91 4.36 6.82 -10.61
C GLU A 91 4.71 7.42 -11.98
N ARG A 92 4.45 6.69 -13.07
CA ARG A 92 4.85 7.13 -14.42
C ARG A 92 4.09 8.37 -14.90
N LYS A 93 2.82 8.51 -14.51
CA LYS A 93 1.94 9.59 -14.94
C LYS A 93 1.08 10.05 -13.76
N PRO A 94 1.58 10.96 -12.91
CA PRO A 94 0.87 11.42 -11.70
C PRO A 94 -0.27 12.41 -12.02
N THR A 95 -0.47 12.81 -13.27
CA THR A 95 -1.54 13.74 -13.66
C THR A 95 -2.88 13.07 -13.91
N LYS A 96 -2.90 11.73 -14.08
CA LYS A 96 -4.11 10.97 -14.38
C LYS A 96 -4.60 10.22 -13.15
N ILE A 97 -5.87 10.40 -12.84
CA ILE A 97 -6.55 9.67 -11.76
C ILE A 97 -6.71 8.20 -12.15
N LYS A 98 -6.46 7.30 -11.21
CA LYS A 98 -6.64 5.86 -11.34
C LYS A 98 -7.39 5.31 -10.13
N ASN A 99 -7.98 4.14 -10.28
CA ASN A 99 -8.52 3.40 -9.15
C ASN A 99 -7.50 2.32 -8.76
N TYR A 100 -7.19 2.22 -7.48
CA TYR A 100 -6.23 1.28 -6.93
C TYR A 100 -6.93 0.31 -5.98
N GLY A 101 -6.83 -0.97 -6.28
CA GLY A 101 -7.22 -2.04 -5.35
C GLY A 101 -6.05 -2.42 -4.46
N ILE A 102 -6.31 -2.48 -3.16
CA ILE A 102 -5.35 -2.82 -2.13
C ILE A 102 -5.90 -4.01 -1.35
N TRP A 103 -5.22 -5.14 -1.45
CA TRP A 103 -5.44 -6.30 -0.60
C TRP A 103 -4.50 -6.17 0.58
N LEU A 104 -5.06 -6.18 1.78
CA LEU A 104 -4.32 -5.99 3.01
C LEU A 104 -4.75 -7.02 4.05
N ARG A 105 -3.83 -7.38 4.91
CA ARG A 105 -4.05 -8.13 6.14
C ARG A 105 -3.73 -7.21 7.29
N TYR A 106 -4.61 -7.11 8.28
CA TYR A 106 -4.37 -6.27 9.43
C TYR A 106 -4.58 -7.02 10.73
N GLN A 107 -3.90 -6.56 11.77
CA GLN A 107 -4.04 -7.05 13.13
C GLN A 107 -5.17 -6.32 13.84
N SER A 108 -6.21 -7.06 14.23
CA SER A 108 -7.24 -6.63 15.17
C SER A 108 -6.83 -6.99 16.59
N ARG A 109 -7.72 -6.74 17.57
CA ARG A 109 -7.53 -7.15 18.96
C ARG A 109 -7.52 -8.68 19.12
N THR A 110 -8.27 -9.40 18.29
CA THR A 110 -8.48 -10.84 18.41
C THR A 110 -7.54 -11.64 17.52
N GLY A 111 -7.07 -11.07 16.39
CA GLY A 111 -6.23 -11.79 15.45
C GLY A 111 -5.98 -11.04 14.16
N TYR A 112 -5.66 -11.76 13.08
CA TYR A 112 -5.44 -11.16 11.78
C TYR A 112 -6.67 -11.30 10.88
N HIS A 113 -7.01 -10.22 10.17
CA HIS A 113 -8.11 -10.21 9.22
C HIS A 113 -7.64 -9.73 7.85
N ASN A 114 -8.09 -10.43 6.81
CA ASN A 114 -7.88 -10.04 5.42
C ASN A 114 -8.97 -9.05 5.00
N MET A 115 -8.58 -8.08 4.20
CA MET A 115 -9.45 -7.01 3.75
C MET A 115 -9.02 -6.55 2.36
N TYR A 116 -10.01 -6.11 1.59
CA TYR A 116 -9.80 -5.55 0.27
C TYR A 116 -10.42 -4.15 0.23
N LYS A 117 -9.65 -3.13 -0.13
CA LYS A 117 -10.14 -1.75 -0.28
C LYS A 117 -9.77 -1.17 -1.63
N GLU A 118 -10.58 -0.23 -2.08
CA GLU A 118 -10.39 0.48 -3.34
C GLU A 118 -10.29 1.98 -3.05
N TYR A 119 -9.32 2.64 -3.66
CA TYR A 119 -9.09 4.07 -3.54
C TYR A 119 -8.93 4.70 -4.90
N ARG A 120 -9.44 5.93 -5.05
CA ARG A 120 -9.27 6.74 -6.26
C ARG A 120 -8.23 7.81 -5.98
N ASP A 121 -7.10 7.74 -6.67
CA ASP A 121 -6.00 8.68 -6.50
C ASP A 121 -5.18 8.80 -7.80
N THR A 122 -4.36 9.83 -7.87
CA THR A 122 -3.37 10.09 -8.92
C THR A 122 -2.13 9.21 -8.83
N THR A 123 -1.77 8.79 -7.61
CA THR A 123 -0.59 7.97 -7.35
C THR A 123 -0.90 6.80 -6.43
N LEU A 124 -0.13 5.73 -6.55
CA LEU A 124 -0.26 4.58 -5.66
C LEU A 124 0.14 4.91 -4.21
N ASN A 125 1.10 5.82 -4.03
CA ASN A 125 1.55 6.23 -2.70
C ASN A 125 0.42 6.97 -1.96
N GLY A 126 -0.26 7.90 -2.63
CA GLY A 126 -1.42 8.59 -2.06
C GLY A 126 -2.57 7.63 -1.71
N ALA A 127 -2.85 6.65 -2.58
CA ALA A 127 -3.87 5.62 -2.30
C ALA A 127 -3.53 4.77 -1.06
N VAL A 128 -2.25 4.46 -0.84
CA VAL A 128 -1.78 3.74 0.35
C VAL A 128 -1.82 4.63 1.59
N ASP A 129 -1.54 5.92 1.49
CA ASP A 129 -1.65 6.85 2.61
C ASP A 129 -3.11 7.01 3.06
N GLN A 130 -4.03 7.19 2.12
CA GLN A 130 -5.48 7.19 2.41
C GLN A 130 -5.92 5.89 3.10
N MET A 131 -5.38 4.75 2.68
CA MET A 131 -5.63 3.45 3.31
C MET A 131 -5.13 3.40 4.75
N TYR A 132 -3.93 3.94 5.03
CA TYR A 132 -3.39 3.99 6.38
C TYR A 132 -4.24 4.86 7.32
N ASP A 133 -4.65 6.05 6.86
CA ASP A 133 -5.50 6.95 7.64
C ASP A 133 -6.87 6.33 7.93
N GLU A 134 -7.47 5.68 6.93
CA GLU A 134 -8.74 4.99 7.10
C GLU A 134 -8.63 3.81 8.08
N MET A 135 -7.57 3.01 8.00
CA MET A 135 -7.35 1.89 8.91
C MET A 135 -7.08 2.35 10.34
N ALA A 136 -6.37 3.46 10.51
CA ALA A 136 -6.16 4.09 11.80
C ALA A 136 -7.47 4.62 12.40
N SER A 137 -8.34 5.22 11.59
CA SER A 137 -9.62 5.77 12.04
C SER A 137 -10.66 4.68 12.32
N ARG A 138 -11.00 3.86 11.32
CA ARG A 138 -12.12 2.89 11.38
C ARG A 138 -11.80 1.66 12.21
N HIS A 139 -10.58 1.18 12.14
CA HIS A 139 -10.17 -0.09 12.74
C HIS A 139 -9.15 0.08 13.87
N ARG A 140 -8.71 1.32 14.15
CA ARG A 140 -7.71 1.65 15.18
C ARG A 140 -6.39 0.89 15.02
N VAL A 141 -6.02 0.60 13.77
CA VAL A 141 -4.82 -0.19 13.47
C VAL A 141 -3.65 0.75 13.24
N ARG A 142 -2.54 0.46 13.93
CA ARG A 142 -1.27 1.17 13.73
C ARG A 142 -0.56 0.66 12.48
N TYR A 143 0.34 1.46 11.92
CA TYR A 143 1.12 1.13 10.72
C TYR A 143 1.76 -0.27 10.73
N HIS A 144 2.36 -0.68 11.84
CA HIS A 144 3.04 -1.99 11.97
C HIS A 144 2.07 -3.17 11.93
N GLY A 145 0.81 -2.95 12.31
CA GLY A 145 -0.25 -3.95 12.30
C GLY A 145 -0.90 -4.14 10.93
N ILE A 146 -0.41 -3.48 9.87
CA ILE A 146 -0.97 -3.55 8.52
C ILE A 146 0.07 -4.12 7.57
N GLN A 147 -0.31 -5.19 6.87
CA GLN A 147 0.47 -5.88 5.86
C GLN A 147 -0.25 -5.73 4.52
N ILE A 148 0.39 -5.12 3.53
CA ILE A 148 -0.18 -4.98 2.19
C ILE A 148 0.21 -6.22 1.39
N ILE A 149 -0.79 -7.03 1.01
CA ILE A 149 -0.63 -8.27 0.26
C ILE A 149 -0.34 -7.96 -1.22
N LYS A 150 -1.20 -7.15 -1.83
CA LYS A 150 -1.15 -6.84 -3.25
C LYS A 150 -1.71 -5.45 -3.50
N THR A 151 -1.17 -4.81 -4.53
CA THR A 151 -1.71 -3.56 -5.08
C THR A 151 -1.86 -3.70 -6.58
N ALA A 152 -2.98 -3.25 -7.13
CA ALA A 152 -3.22 -3.26 -8.57
C ALA A 152 -4.04 -2.03 -8.99
N THR A 153 -3.78 -1.52 -10.19
CA THR A 153 -4.65 -0.55 -10.83
C THR A 153 -5.86 -1.27 -11.42
N ILE A 154 -7.06 -0.79 -11.12
CA ILE A 154 -8.32 -1.42 -11.49
C ILE A 154 -9.05 -0.51 -12.48
N PRO A 155 -9.51 -1.04 -13.63
CA PRO A 155 -10.34 -0.26 -14.55
C PRO A 155 -11.72 0.03 -13.92
N ALA A 156 -12.32 1.17 -14.25
CA ALA A 156 -13.57 1.65 -13.63
C ALA A 156 -14.72 0.62 -13.64
N LYS A 157 -14.82 -0.20 -14.70
CA LYS A 157 -15.82 -1.26 -14.85
C LYS A 157 -15.69 -2.39 -13.81
N LEU A 158 -14.47 -2.65 -13.32
CA LEU A 158 -14.18 -3.75 -12.39
C LEU A 158 -14.14 -3.30 -10.92
N CYS A 159 -14.27 -2.00 -10.65
CA CYS A 159 -14.35 -1.51 -9.27
C CYS A 159 -15.61 -2.04 -8.60
N LYS A 160 -15.47 -2.54 -7.37
CA LYS A 160 -16.56 -3.17 -6.62
C LYS A 160 -17.15 -2.23 -5.57
N ARG A 161 -16.34 -1.32 -4.99
CA ARG A 161 -16.74 -0.48 -3.85
C ARG A 161 -17.60 0.70 -4.28
N GLU A 162 -18.75 0.87 -3.62
CA GLU A 162 -19.72 1.95 -3.89
C GLU A 162 -19.11 3.35 -3.74
N SER A 163 -18.28 3.54 -2.70
CA SER A 163 -17.56 4.79 -2.45
C SER A 163 -16.65 5.23 -3.60
N THR A 164 -16.14 4.30 -4.39
CA THR A 164 -15.34 4.60 -5.59
C THR A 164 -16.23 4.71 -6.84
N LYS A 165 -17.25 3.85 -6.95
CA LYS A 165 -18.18 3.83 -8.09
C LYS A 165 -18.94 5.15 -8.28
N GLN A 166 -19.30 5.83 -7.18
CA GLN A 166 -20.03 7.10 -7.25
C GLN A 166 -19.29 8.22 -8.02
N PHE A 167 -17.97 8.08 -8.21
CA PHE A 167 -17.13 9.08 -8.89
C PHE A 167 -16.77 8.73 -10.34
N HIS A 168 -17.44 7.73 -10.94
CA HIS A 168 -17.15 7.29 -12.31
C HIS A 168 -17.95 8.02 -13.39
N ASP A 169 -19.07 8.64 -13.03
CA ASP A 169 -19.85 9.42 -13.98
C ASP A 169 -19.10 10.73 -14.32
N SER A 170 -18.98 11.00 -15.63
CA SER A 170 -18.39 12.23 -16.16
C SER A 170 -19.23 13.48 -15.91
N LYS A 171 -20.53 13.32 -15.66
CA LYS A 171 -21.48 14.43 -15.48
C LYS A 171 -21.74 14.75 -14.00
N ILE A 172 -20.99 14.15 -13.07
CA ILE A 172 -21.14 14.42 -11.64
C ILE A 172 -20.96 15.90 -11.31
N LYS A 173 -21.88 16.46 -10.52
CA LYS A 173 -21.84 17.82 -10.01
C LYS A 173 -22.18 17.79 -8.53
N PHE A 174 -21.44 18.53 -7.73
CA PHE A 174 -21.68 18.64 -6.30
C PHE A 174 -21.91 20.11 -5.94
N PRO A 175 -23.05 20.47 -5.30
CA PRO A 175 -23.22 21.82 -4.78
C PRO A 175 -22.27 22.04 -3.60
N LEU A 176 -21.66 23.22 -3.53
CA LEU A 176 -20.87 23.63 -2.36
C LEU A 176 -21.80 24.22 -1.30
N VAL A 177 -22.49 23.36 -0.55
CA VAL A 177 -23.50 23.76 0.46
C VAL A 177 -22.89 24.61 1.58
N PHE A 178 -21.64 24.33 1.97
CA PHE A 178 -20.94 25.07 3.02
C PHE A 178 -19.50 25.40 2.58
N LYS A 179 -19.21 26.69 2.44
CA LYS A 179 -17.90 27.21 2.09
C LYS A 179 -17.20 27.74 3.34
N LYS A 180 -16.27 26.94 3.88
CA LYS A 180 -15.39 27.41 4.96
C LYS A 180 -14.46 28.51 4.44
N VAL A 181 -14.69 29.75 4.86
CA VAL A 181 -13.84 30.90 4.52
C VAL A 181 -12.45 30.68 5.12
N ARG A 182 -11.46 30.46 4.26
CA ARG A 182 -10.04 30.38 4.63
C ARG A 182 -9.32 31.59 4.04
N PRO A 183 -8.55 32.37 4.83
CA PRO A 183 -7.75 33.46 4.27
C PRO A 183 -6.71 32.86 3.31
N SER A 184 -6.42 33.57 2.21
CA SER A 184 -5.47 33.09 1.19
C SER A 184 -4.04 32.97 1.73
N SER A 185 -3.68 33.80 2.73
CA SER A 185 -2.39 33.73 3.42
C SER A 185 -2.57 33.95 4.93
N ARG A 186 -1.60 33.48 5.72
CA ARG A 186 -1.61 33.66 7.19
C ARG A 186 -1.60 35.13 7.60
N LYS A 187 -0.94 36.01 6.83
CA LYS A 187 -0.90 37.46 7.06
C LYS A 187 -2.30 38.09 7.05
N LEU A 188 -3.22 37.55 6.25
CA LEU A 188 -4.59 38.03 6.12
C LEU A 188 -5.56 37.41 7.13
N LYS A 189 -5.06 36.57 8.05
CA LYS A 189 -5.86 35.99 9.13
C LYS A 189 -5.97 37.03 10.26
N THR A 190 -7.16 37.57 10.44
CA THR A 190 -7.49 38.50 11.53
C THR A 190 -8.36 37.83 12.58
N THR A 191 -8.25 38.27 13.83
CA THR A 191 -9.11 37.81 14.94
C THR A 191 -10.51 38.41 14.82
N PHE A 192 -10.59 39.68 14.39
CA PHE A 192 -11.84 40.41 14.19
C PHE A 192 -12.00 40.85 12.74
N LYS A 193 -13.24 40.94 12.28
CA LYS A 193 -13.63 41.49 10.98
C LYS A 193 -14.91 42.29 11.14
N ALA A 194 -15.00 43.40 10.43
CA ALA A 194 -16.17 44.28 10.47
C ALA A 194 -17.41 43.68 9.79
N SER A 195 -17.24 42.68 8.92
CA SER A 195 -18.33 42.01 8.19
C SER A 195 -18.47 40.54 8.57
N ARG A 196 -19.72 40.06 8.56
CA ARG A 196 -20.04 38.65 8.76
C ARG A 196 -19.71 37.85 7.49
N PRO A 197 -19.07 36.68 7.60
CA PRO A 197 -18.79 35.85 6.45
C PRO A 197 -20.07 35.20 5.90
N ASN A 198 -20.23 35.16 4.58
CA ASN A 198 -21.22 34.31 3.93
C ASN A 198 -20.63 32.91 3.73
N LEU A 199 -21.34 31.89 4.21
CA LEU A 199 -20.90 30.49 4.18
C LEU A 199 -21.61 29.67 3.10
N PHE A 200 -22.60 30.25 2.42
CA PHE A 200 -23.35 29.62 1.34
C PHE A 200 -22.87 30.17 -0.01
N ALA A 201 -22.86 29.29 -1.02
CA ALA A 201 -22.53 29.63 -2.40
C ALA A 201 -23.78 30.06 -3.17
#